data_AF-A0A3G5BSK8-F1
#
_entry.id   AF-A0A3G5BSK8-F1
#
_cell.length_a   1.000
_cell.length_b   1.000
_cell.length_c   1.000
_cell.angle_alpha   90.00
_cell.angle_beta   90.00
_cell.angle_gamma   90.00
#
_symmetry.space_group_name_H-M   'P 1'
#
loop_
_entity.id
_entity.type
_entity.pdbx_description
1 polymer ?
#
loop_
_entity_poly.entity_id
_entity_poly.type
_entity_poly.pdbx_seq_one_letter_code
_entity_poly.pdbx_strand_id
1 'polypeptide(L)' 'GYKMDDIRVDVEGLYSWLNKDADVVGDTVAESLTAISGLVNVYYDVAIEDMPITPYVGVG' A
#
# COMPACT_ATOMS: atom_id res chain seq x y z
N GLY A 1 0.83 4.13 10.74
CA GLY A 1 2.29 4.37 10.76
C GLY A 1 2.87 4.40 12.17
N TYR A 2 4.11 3.94 12.32
CA TYR A 2 4.95 4.00 13.53
C TYR A 2 6.24 4.78 13.20
N LYS A 3 6.74 5.65 14.09
CA LYS A 3 7.98 6.43 13.90
C LYS A 3 8.94 6.17 15.07
N MET A 4 10.19 5.85 14.77
CA MET A 4 11.29 5.70 15.72
C MET A 4 12.49 6.47 15.18
N ASP A 5 12.87 7.57 15.82
CA ASP A 5 13.94 8.52 15.47
C ASP A 5 14.08 8.80 13.95
N ASP A 6 14.96 8.09 13.26
CA ASP A 6 15.28 8.27 11.84
C ASP A 6 14.47 7.34 10.89
N ILE A 7 13.54 6.54 11.41
CA ILE A 7 12.76 5.58 10.63
C ILE A 7 11.27 5.76 10.87
N ARG A 8 10.49 5.91 9.79
CA ARG A 8 9.03 5.82 9.81
C ARG A 8 8.60 4.59 9.01
N VAL A 9 7.63 3.84 9.52
CA VAL A 9 7.03 2.71 8.79
C VAL A 9 5.55 2.99 8.66
N ASP A 10 5.04 2.89 7.44
CA ASP A 10 3.61 2.91 7.15
C ASP A 10 3.16 1.55 6.61
N VAL A 11 1.96 1.13 7.01
CA VAL A 11 1.38 -0.16 6.63
C VAL A 11 -0.03 0.14 6.18
N GLU A 12 -0.28 -0.11 4.92
CA GLU A 12 -1.57 0.10 4.28
C GLU A 12 -2.11 -1.27 3.86
N GLY A 13 -3.38 -1.53 4.17
CA GLY A 13 -4.07 -2.75 3.78
C GLY A 13 -5.31 -2.41 2.97
N LEU A 14 -5.52 -3.13 1.87
CA LEU A 14 -6.72 -3.03 1.06
C LEU A 14 -7.41 -4.39 1.02
N TYR A 15 -8.66 -4.41 1.48
CA TYR A 15 -9.58 -5.52 1.26
C TYR A 15 -10.60 -5.09 0.21
N SER A 16 -10.76 -5.90 -0.83
CA SER A 16 -11.73 -5.64 -1.90
C SER A 16 -12.55 -6.89 -2.15
N TRP A 17 -13.86 -6.68 -2.27
CA TRP A 17 -14.82 -7.73 -2.58
C TRP A 17 -15.71 -7.26 -3.72
N LEU A 18 -15.82 -8.08 -4.75
CA LEU A 18 -16.64 -7.82 -5.92
C LEU A 18 -17.51 -9.05 -6.18
N ASN A 19 -18.80 -8.82 -6.44
CA ASN A 19 -19.69 -9.84 -6.96
C ASN A 19 -19.90 -9.60 -8.45
N LYS A 20 -20.09 -10.69 -9.18
CA LYS A 20 -20.53 -10.64 -10.56
C LYS A 20 -21.94 -10.02 -10.60
N ASP A 21 -22.15 -9.15 -11.57
CA ASP A 21 -23.45 -8.57 -11.83
C ASP A 21 -24.36 -9.62 -12.50
N ALA A 22 -25.65 -9.62 -12.13
CA ALA A 22 -26.61 -10.62 -12.59
C ALA A 22 -26.82 -10.61 -14.11
N ASP A 23 -26.55 -9.48 -14.77
CA ASP A 23 -26.71 -9.32 -16.22
C ASP A 23 -25.43 -9.71 -17.00
N VAL A 24 -24.34 -10.07 -16.32
CA VAL A 24 -23.09 -10.51 -16.96
C VAL A 24 -23.20 -11.98 -17.38
N VAL A 25 -23.37 -12.19 -18.69
CA VAL A 25 -23.46 -13.53 -19.29
C VAL A 25 -22.07 -14.01 -19.72
N GLY A 26 -21.61 -15.11 -19.14
CA GLY A 26 -20.34 -15.76 -19.47
C GLY A 26 -19.95 -16.84 -18.46
N ASP A 27 -19.81 -18.08 -18.93
CA ASP A 27 -19.56 -19.26 -18.07
C ASP A 27 -18.15 -19.28 -17.45
N THR A 28 -17.23 -18.48 -17.98
CA THR A 28 -15.84 -18.42 -17.51
C THR A 28 -15.57 -17.31 -16.50
N VAL A 29 -16.59 -16.53 -16.12
CA VAL A 29 -16.46 -15.43 -15.15
C VAL A 29 -16.85 -15.93 -13.77
N ALA A 30 -15.95 -15.78 -12.79
CA ALA A 30 -16.20 -16.16 -11.40
C ALA A 30 -17.32 -15.32 -10.78
N GLU A 31 -18.16 -15.96 -9.96
CA GLU A 31 -19.31 -15.30 -9.32
C GLU A 31 -18.92 -14.25 -8.26
N SER A 32 -17.75 -14.42 -7.64
CA SER A 32 -17.19 -13.40 -6.75
C SER A 32 -15.67 -13.43 -6.78
N LEU A 33 -15.08 -12.27 -6.51
CA LEU A 33 -13.64 -12.09 -6.34
C LEU A 33 -13.39 -11.37 -5.02
N THR A 34 -12.54 -11.99 -4.20
CA THR A 34 -11.96 -11.34 -3.02
C THR A 34 -10.49 -11.10 -3.29
N ALA A 35 -10.05 -9.87 -3.09
CA ALA A 35 -8.65 -9.47 -3.19
C ALA A 35 -8.20 -8.86 -1.86
N ILE A 36 -7.01 -9.26 -1.43
CA ILE A 36 -6.35 -8.70 -0.26
C ILE A 36 -4.98 -8.24 -0.73
N SER A 37 -4.66 -6.98 -0.51
CA SER A 37 -3.32 -6.45 -0.73
C SER A 37 -2.86 -5.66 0.49
N GLY A 38 -1.55 -5.63 0.66
CA GLY A 38 -0.90 -4.85 1.70
C GLY A 38 0.36 -4.22 1.14
N LEU A 39 0.63 -3.00 1.56
CA LEU A 39 1.83 -2.24 1.23
C LEU A 39 2.51 -1.86 2.55
N VAL A 40 3.81 -2.09 2.61
CA VAL A 40 4.63 -1.66 3.74
C VAL A 40 5.63 -0.66 3.20
N ASN A 41 5.44 0.60 3.54
CA ASN A 41 6.32 1.68 3.15
C ASN A 41 7.28 1.97 4.32
N VAL A 42 8.58 1.80 4.09
CA VAL A 42 9.62 2.15 5.07
C VAL A 42 10.30 3.43 4.62
N TYR A 43 10.34 4.37 5.54
CA TYR A 43 10.85 5.71 5.39
C TYR A 43 12.10 5.84 6.25
N TYR A 44 13.24 6.22 5.68
CA TYR A 44 14.42 6.63 6.46
C TYR A 44 14.59 8.15 6.32
N ASP A 45 14.68 8.86 7.44
CA ASP A 45 15.02 10.27 7.50
C ASP A 45 16.54 10.37 7.36
N VAL A 46 17.04 10.66 6.15
CA VAL A 46 18.47 10.85 5.94
C VAL A 46 18.82 12.25 6.43
N ALA A 47 19.27 12.36 7.67
CA ALA A 47 19.85 13.59 8.20
C ALA A 47 21.16 13.90 7.46
N ILE A 48 21.10 14.77 6.45
CA ILE A 48 22.30 15.47 5.95
C ILE A 48 22.34 16.81 6.68
N GLU A 49 23.41 16.99 7.46
CA GLU A 49 23.64 18.09 8.43
C GLU A 49 23.76 19.50 7.79
N ASP A 50 23.20 19.76 6.60
CA ASP A 50 23.25 21.10 5.98
C ASP A 50 22.31 21.29 4.76
N MET A 51 21.11 20.68 4.75
CA MET A 51 20.14 20.90 3.67
C MET A 51 18.77 21.35 4.21
N PRO A 52 18.10 22.33 3.58
CA PRO A 52 16.79 22.83 4.02
C PRO A 52 15.63 21.85 3.81
N ILE A 53 15.89 20.64 3.29
CA ILE A 53 14.90 19.61 2.93
C ILE A 53 15.48 18.24 3.31
N THR A 54 14.71 17.43 4.03
CA THR A 54 15.04 16.03 4.31
C THR A 54 14.77 15.16 3.08
N PRO A 55 15.79 14.50 2.49
CA PRO A 55 15.59 13.65 1.32
C PRO A 55 14.90 12.33 1.73
N TYR A 56 13.92 11.92 0.91
CA TYR A 56 13.11 10.73 1.15
C TYR A 56 13.42 9.63 0.13
N VAL A 57 13.78 8.43 0.59
CA VAL A 57 13.97 7.23 -0.24
C VAL A 57 13.03 6.14 0.27
N GLY A 58 12.16 5.64 -0.61
CA GLY A 58 11.20 4.58 -0.31
C GLY A 58 11.23 3.48 -1.38
N VAL A 59 10.93 2.25 -0.96
CA VAL A 59 10.74 1.08 -1.83
C VAL A 59 9.38 0.48 -1.48
N GLY A 60 8.57 0.16 -2.49
CA GLY A 60 7.20 -0.34 -2.34
C GLY A 60 6.93 -1.55 -3.23
#